data_AF-A0A3A5APF2-F1
#
_entry.id   AF-A0A3A5APF2-F1
#
_cell.length_a   1.000
_cell.length_b   1.000
_cell.length_c   1.000
_cell.angle_alpha   90.00
_cell.angle_beta   90.00
_cell.angle_gamma   90.00
#
_symmetry.space_group_name_H-M   'P 1'
#
loop_
_entity.id
_entity.type
_entity.pdbx_description
1 polymer ?
#
loop_
_entity_poly.entity_id
_entity_poly.type
_entity_poly.pdbx_seq_one_letter_code
_entity_poly.pdbx_strand_id
1 'polypeptide(L)'
;MTAKVLLLQMNVEMPDTAVYVNHGLASLAGTLRAAGFTPDIMVLDSGSYHSGQWLERAAAENYILGGISVYSNQWEFAVAAARALQQRCAIPVIGGGPHCSLFPEALAGT
;
A
#
# COMPACT_ATOMS: atom_id res chain seq x y z
N MET A 1 19.06 -12.89 -4.21
CA MET A 1 17.89 -12.13 -4.75
C MET A 1 17.63 -10.97 -3.82
N THR A 2 17.38 -9.78 -4.36
CA THR A 2 17.04 -8.57 -3.59
C THR A 2 15.58 -8.66 -3.15
N ALA A 3 15.29 -8.49 -1.85
CA ALA A 3 13.93 -8.65 -1.35
C ALA A 3 13.00 -7.51 -1.83
N LYS A 4 11.78 -7.87 -2.25
CA LYS A 4 10.81 -6.90 -2.79
C LYS A 4 9.88 -6.38 -1.70
N VAL A 5 9.58 -5.08 -1.74
CA VAL A 5 8.61 -4.43 -0.84
C VAL A 5 7.51 -3.81 -1.68
N LEU A 6 6.25 -4.16 -1.43
CA LEU A 6 5.11 -3.56 -2.10
C LEU A 6 4.70 -2.28 -1.37
N LEU A 7 4.52 -1.17 -2.08
CA LEU A 7 4.06 0.10 -1.56
C LEU A 7 2.78 0.53 -2.27
N LEU A 8 1.66 0.49 -1.55
CA LEU A 8 0.33 0.87 -2.07
C LEU A 8 0.03 2.34 -1.77
N GLN A 9 -0.22 3.10 -2.84
CA GLN A 9 -0.85 4.41 -2.76
C GLN A 9 -2.35 4.22 -2.92
N MET A 10 -3.10 4.39 -1.84
CA MET A 10 -4.56 4.31 -1.88
C MET A 10 -5.12 5.51 -2.64
N ASN A 11 -5.93 5.23 -3.67
CA ASN A 11 -6.66 6.23 -4.44
C ASN A 11 -8.08 5.75 -4.79
N VAL A 12 -8.65 4.91 -3.93
CA VAL A 12 -9.98 4.32 -4.08
C VAL A 12 -11.05 5.36 -3.74
N GLU A 13 -12.04 5.49 -4.62
CA GLU A 13 -13.19 6.41 -4.53
C GLU A 13 -12.83 7.90 -4.36
N MET A 14 -11.59 8.27 -4.66
CA MET A 14 -11.20 9.66 -4.71
C MET A 14 -11.76 10.30 -5.99
N PRO A 15 -12.38 11.49 -5.92
CA PRO A 15 -12.66 12.26 -7.12
C PRO A 15 -11.34 12.46 -7.86
N ASP A 16 -11.36 12.35 -9.19
CA ASP A 16 -10.15 12.34 -10.02
C ASP A 16 -9.41 13.68 -9.89
N THR A 17 -8.53 13.78 -8.90
CA THR A 17 -7.77 15.00 -8.58
C THR A 17 -6.49 15.10 -9.41
N ALA A 18 -6.31 14.27 -10.43
CA ALA A 18 -5.00 13.85 -10.96
C ALA A 18 -4.23 13.03 -9.92
N VAL A 19 -3.57 11.96 -10.39
CA VAL A 19 -2.69 11.14 -9.55
C VAL A 19 -1.45 11.97 -9.19
N TYR A 20 -1.49 12.61 -8.03
CA TYR A 20 -0.33 13.30 -7.48
C TYR A 20 0.70 12.28 -6.98
N VAL A 21 1.97 12.61 -7.17
CA VAL A 21 3.08 11.83 -6.63
C VAL A 21 2.97 11.81 -5.11
N ASN A 22 2.81 10.62 -4.52
CA ASN A 22 2.91 10.47 -3.08
C ASN A 22 4.39 10.60 -2.66
N HIS A 23 4.78 11.81 -2.25
CA HIS A 23 6.15 12.12 -1.85
C HIS A 23 6.64 11.28 -0.67
N GLY A 24 5.73 10.87 0.24
CA GLY A 24 6.08 9.97 1.35
C GLY A 24 6.53 8.60 0.85
N LEU A 25 5.75 7.98 -0.05
CA LEU A 25 6.12 6.71 -0.67
C LEU A 25 7.35 6.83 -1.57
N ALA A 26 7.48 7.94 -2.32
CA ALA A 26 8.66 8.18 -3.16
C ALA A 26 9.94 8.31 -2.32
N SER A 27 9.88 9.03 -1.20
CA SER A 27 10.99 9.13 -0.25
C SER A 27 11.33 7.78 0.37
N LEU A 28 10.31 7.05 0.87
CA LEU A 28 10.49 5.71 1.44
C LEU A 28 11.10 4.72 0.44
N ALA A 29 10.66 4.76 -0.83
CA ALA A 29 11.25 3.93 -1.88
C ALA A 29 12.73 4.26 -2.12
N GLY A 30 13.12 5.54 -2.06
CA GLY A 30 14.53 5.94 -2.08
C GLY A 30 15.33 5.31 -0.94
N THR A 31 14.82 5.41 0.29
CA THR A 31 15.45 4.81 1.48
C THR A 31 15.55 3.29 1.39
N LEU A 32 14.49 2.60 0.94
CA LEU A 32 14.48 1.15 0.74
C LEU A 32 15.51 0.70 -0.30
N ARG A 33 15.64 1.43 -1.42
CA ARG A 33 16.68 1.15 -2.43
C ARG A 33 18.08 1.32 -1.85
N ALA A 34 18.31 2.38 -1.08
CA ALA A 34 19.60 2.63 -0.43
C ALA A 34 19.95 1.52 0.59
N ALA A 35 18.95 0.91 1.21
CA ALA A 35 19.10 -0.22 2.12
C ALA A 35 19.18 -1.60 1.41
N GLY A 36 19.16 -1.64 0.08
CA GLY A 36 19.28 -2.88 -0.70
C GLY A 36 17.97 -3.66 -0.85
N PHE A 37 16.82 -2.99 -0.81
CA PHE A 37 15.51 -3.58 -1.14
C PHE A 37 15.01 -3.09 -2.51
N THR A 38 14.05 -3.81 -3.09
CA THR A 38 13.38 -3.44 -4.35
C THR A 38 11.95 -2.97 -4.06
N PRO A 39 11.68 -1.66 -3.94
CA PRO A 39 10.32 -1.16 -3.77
C PRO A 39 9.55 -1.19 -5.09
N ASP A 40 8.33 -1.73 -5.08
CA ASP A 40 7.33 -1.62 -6.15
C ASP A 40 6.20 -0.71 -5.66
N ILE A 41 6.04 0.45 -6.30
CA ILE A 41 4.96 1.40 -5.96
C ILE A 41 3.79 1.13 -6.90
N MET A 42 2.63 0.85 -6.30
CA MET A 42 1.38 0.64 -7.03
C MET A 42 0.34 1.65 -6.55
N VAL A 43 -0.22 2.40 -7.50
CA VAL A 43 -1.39 3.24 -7.25
C VAL A 43 -2.62 2.35 -7.35
N LEU A 44 -3.41 2.31 -6.28
CA LEU A 44 -4.61 1.49 -6.20
C LEU A 44 -5.84 2.39 -6.33
N ASP A 45 -6.27 2.59 -7.57
CA ASP A 45 -7.51 3.30 -7.90
C ASP A 45 -8.74 2.39 -7.71
N SER A 46 -9.94 2.95 -7.83
CA SER A 46 -11.20 2.20 -7.65
C SER A 46 -11.31 1.01 -8.61
N GLY A 47 -10.99 1.22 -9.89
CA GLY A 47 -11.12 0.17 -10.91
C GLY A 47 -10.20 -1.02 -10.61
N SER A 48 -8.93 -0.72 -10.31
CA SER A 48 -7.94 -1.71 -9.92
C SER A 48 -8.38 -2.43 -8.65
N TYR A 49 -8.78 -1.69 -7.61
CA TYR A 49 -9.23 -2.24 -6.34
C TYR A 49 -10.38 -3.24 -6.50
N HIS A 50 -11.47 -2.83 -7.16
CA HIS A 50 -12.67 -3.67 -7.32
C HIS A 50 -12.47 -4.84 -8.28
N SER A 51 -11.54 -4.73 -9.24
CA SER A 51 -11.22 -5.86 -10.14
C SER A 51 -10.45 -6.99 -9.44
N GLY A 52 -9.80 -6.71 -8.30
CA GLY A 52 -8.93 -7.65 -7.60
C GLY A 52 -7.62 -8.01 -8.32
N GLN A 53 -7.39 -7.52 -9.56
CA GLN A 53 -6.20 -7.85 -10.35
C GLN A 53 -4.89 -7.42 -9.68
N TRP A 54 -4.94 -6.34 -8.89
CA TRP A 54 -3.80 -5.88 -8.09
C TRP A 54 -3.31 -6.95 -7.11
N LEU A 55 -4.24 -7.70 -6.51
CA LEU A 55 -3.93 -8.74 -5.53
C LEU A 55 -3.40 -10.00 -6.21
N GLU A 56 -3.92 -10.34 -7.40
CA GLU A 56 -3.36 -11.41 -8.22
C GLU A 56 -1.91 -11.10 -8.62
N ARG A 57 -1.64 -9.87 -9.07
CA ARG A 57 -0.27 -9.40 -9.34
C ARG A 57 0.59 -9.46 -8.08
N ALA A 58 0.05 -9.08 -6.93
CA ALA A 58 0.79 -9.13 -5.67
C ALA A 58 1.15 -10.56 -5.26
N ALA A 59 0.22 -11.51 -5.43
CA ALA A 59 0.40 -12.92 -5.08
C ALA A 59 1.34 -13.67 -6.04
N ALA A 60 1.44 -13.23 -7.30
CA ALA A 60 2.39 -13.78 -8.27
C ALA A 60 3.84 -13.35 -8.01
N GLU A 61 4.06 -12.43 -7.06
CA GLU A 61 5.34 -11.82 -6.76
C GLU A 61 5.81 -12.16 -5.34
N ASN A 62 7.13 -12.28 -5.14
CA ASN A 62 7.72 -12.62 -3.85
C ASN A 62 8.00 -11.38 -3.00
N TYR A 63 6.95 -10.67 -2.58
CA TYR A 63 7.08 -9.57 -1.62
C TYR A 63 7.39 -10.11 -0.22
N ILE A 64 8.18 -9.36 0.55
CA ILE A 64 8.46 -9.67 1.96
C ILE A 64 7.71 -8.77 2.93
N LEU A 65 7.17 -7.66 2.44
CA LEU A 65 6.50 -6.61 3.20
C LEU A 65 5.56 -5.83 2.28
N GLY A 66 4.36 -5.51 2.78
CA GLY A 66 3.47 -4.52 2.21
C GLY A 66 3.49 -3.23 3.03
N GLY A 67 3.50 -2.08 2.38
CA GLY A 67 3.31 -0.77 2.99
C GLY A 67 2.11 -0.08 2.35
N ILE A 68 1.20 0.46 3.15
CA ILE A 68 0.02 1.20 2.66
C ILE A 68 0.10 2.65 3.15
N SER A 69 0.06 3.60 2.22
CA SER A 69 -0.10 5.01 2.56
C SER A 69 -1.57 5.39 2.56
N VAL A 70 -2.05 5.95 3.68
CA VAL A 70 -3.43 6.42 3.84
C VAL A 70 -3.43 7.92 4.08
N TYR A 71 -4.21 8.64 3.27
CA TYR A 71 -4.24 10.10 3.30
C TYR A 71 -5.58 10.68 3.76
N SER A 72 -6.72 10.26 3.23
CA SER A 72 -8.05 10.74 3.65
C SER A 72 -9.15 9.75 3.28
N ASN A 73 -10.06 9.46 4.23
CA ASN A 73 -11.28 8.65 4.05
C ASN A 73 -11.13 7.29 3.36
N GLN A 74 -9.94 6.71 3.34
CA GLN A 74 -9.64 5.44 2.66
C GLN A 74 -9.40 4.27 3.62
N TRP A 75 -9.77 4.44 4.89
CA TRP A 75 -9.44 3.52 5.98
C TRP A 75 -9.98 2.11 5.73
N GLU A 76 -11.25 2.03 5.36
CA GLU A 76 -11.92 0.75 5.13
C GLU A 76 -11.27 0.00 3.96
N PHE A 77 -10.93 0.71 2.88
CA PHE A 77 -10.22 0.14 1.73
C PHE A 77 -8.79 -0.27 2.09
N ALA A 78 -8.09 0.52 2.89
CA ALA A 78 -6.73 0.23 3.33
C ALA A 78 -6.67 -1.01 4.23
N VAL A 79 -7.59 -1.11 5.19
CA VAL A 79 -7.75 -2.28 6.08
C VAL A 79 -8.10 -3.52 5.27
N ALA A 80 -9.06 -3.42 4.34
CA ALA A 80 -9.45 -4.54 3.50
C ALA A 80 -8.29 -5.00 2.60
N ALA A 81 -7.55 -4.06 2.00
CA ALA A 81 -6.36 -4.36 1.21
C ALA A 81 -5.26 -5.01 2.06
N ALA A 82 -5.01 -4.51 3.28
CA ALA A 82 -4.03 -5.07 4.20
C ALA A 82 -4.38 -6.52 4.57
N ARG A 83 -5.64 -6.77 4.97
CA ARG A 83 -6.13 -8.12 5.29
C ARG A 83 -6.02 -9.05 4.08
N ALA A 84 -6.37 -8.59 2.89
CA ALA A 84 -6.26 -9.38 1.67
C ALA A 84 -4.79 -9.77 1.35
N LEU A 85 -3.84 -8.83 1.51
CA LEU A 85 -2.42 -9.11 1.36
C LEU A 85 -1.91 -10.10 2.42
N GLN A 86 -2.30 -9.94 3.68
CA GLN A 86 -1.92 -10.86 4.74
C GLN A 86 -2.46 -12.27 4.50
N GLN A 87 -3.72 -12.40 4.08
CA GLN A 87 -4.36 -13.69 3.82
C GLN A 87 -3.84 -14.38 2.56
N ARG A 88 -3.59 -13.62 1.48
CA ARG A 88 -3.29 -14.19 0.16
C ARG A 88 -1.82 -14.22 -0.18
N CYS A 89 -1.05 -13.25 0.29
CA CYS A 89 0.40 -13.18 0.05
C CYS A 89 1.22 -13.62 1.27
N ALA A 90 0.59 -13.82 2.43
CA ALA A 90 1.26 -14.20 3.69
C ALA A 90 2.39 -13.23 4.10
N ILE A 91 2.25 -11.95 3.77
CA ILE A 91 3.23 -10.90 4.12
C ILE A 91 2.73 -10.01 5.26
N PRO A 92 3.63 -9.52 6.13
CA PRO A 92 3.29 -8.44 7.04
C PRO A 92 2.92 -7.18 6.24
N VAL A 93 2.00 -6.38 6.78
CA VAL A 93 1.58 -5.11 6.19
C VAL A 93 1.71 -4.02 7.24
N ILE A 94 2.36 -2.91 6.86
CA ILE A 94 2.47 -1.69 7.67
C ILE A 94 1.66 -0.56 7.06
N GLY A 95 1.05 0.25 7.92
CA GLY A 95 0.35 1.48 7.53
C GLY A 95 1.18 2.72 7.80
N GLY A 96 1.09 3.71 6.91
CA GLY A 96 1.71 5.02 7.08
C GLY A 96 0.89 6.13 6.44
N GLY A 97 1.41 7.36 6.53
CA GLY A 97 0.74 8.57 6.05
C GLY A 97 0.20 9.45 7.18
N PRO A 98 -0.20 10.69 6.87
CA PRO A 98 -0.63 11.66 7.89
C PRO A 98 -1.76 11.13 8.76
N HIS A 99 -2.66 10.39 8.13
CA HIS A 99 -3.88 9.88 8.72
C HIS A 99 -3.64 8.67 9.63
N CYS A 100 -2.74 7.76 9.24
CA CYS A 100 -2.23 6.72 10.15
C CYS A 100 -1.47 7.31 11.35
N SER A 101 -0.88 8.51 11.20
CA SER A 101 -0.14 9.18 12.29
C SER A 101 -1.08 9.88 13.28
N LEU A 102 -2.23 10.35 12.80
CA LEU A 102 -3.24 11.05 13.62
C LEU A 102 -4.24 10.09 14.28
N PHE A 103 -4.59 9.00 13.61
CA PHE A 103 -5.61 8.03 14.04
C PHE A 103 -5.12 6.58 13.85
N PRO A 104 -4.03 6.17 14.51
CA PRO A 104 -3.44 4.84 14.31
C PRO A 104 -4.41 3.69 14.61
N GLU A 105 -5.34 3.86 15.53
CA GLU A 105 -6.37 2.89 15.90
C GLU A 105 -7.33 2.55 14.76
N ALA A 106 -7.56 3.49 13.83
CA ALA A 106 -8.41 3.27 12.67
C ALA A 106 -7.83 2.22 11.70
N LEU A 107 -6.54 1.92 11.82
CA LEU A 107 -5.85 0.91 11.01
C LEU A 107 -5.37 -0.29 11.83
N ALA A 108 -4.97 -0.09 13.08
CA ALA A 108 -4.41 -1.13 13.94
C ALA A 108 -5.48 -1.95 14.70
N GLY A 109 -6.73 -1.46 14.77
CA GLY A 109 -7.83 -2.10 15.52
C GLY A 109 -8.54 -3.25 14.80
N THR A 110 -7.92 -3.87 13.78
CA THR A 110 -8.58 -4.80 12.85
C THR A 110 -7.95 -6.17 12.82
#